data_AF-A0A7I7NKA3-F1
#
_entry.id   AF-A0A7I7NKA3-F1
#
_cell.length_a   1.000
_cell.length_b   1.000
_cell.length_c   1.000
_cell.angle_alpha   90.00
_cell.angle_beta   90.00
_cell.angle_gamma   90.00
#
_symmetry.space_group_name_H-M   'P 1'
#
loop_
_entity.id
_entity.type
_entity.pdbx_description
1 polymer ?
#
loop_
_entity_poly.entity_id
_entity_poly.type
_entity_poly.pdbx_seq_one_letter_code
_entity_poly.pdbx_strand_id
1 'polypeptide(L)'
;MPRAPVVAAAAAMAIWGAAFSVDPVLLADPPDINCTQFNEDGSCYWANCTQAKANGECNIRDGSAHYCPKQDRDGDGLACEC
;
A
#
# COMPACT_ATOMS: atom_id res chain seq x y z
N MET A 1 22.01 -27.43 55.03
CA MET A 1 22.15 -28.83 54.56
C MET A 1 21.91 -28.85 53.05
N PRO A 2 22.83 -29.39 52.25
CA PRO A 2 22.80 -29.32 50.80
C PRO A 2 21.91 -30.43 50.22
N ARG A 3 21.13 -30.15 49.15
CA ARG A 3 20.59 -31.18 48.25
C ARG A 3 20.58 -30.62 46.82
N ALA A 4 21.30 -31.34 45.97
CA ALA A 4 21.71 -31.01 44.61
C ALA A 4 20.53 -31.03 43.60
N PRO A 5 20.76 -30.63 42.32
CA PRO A 5 19.72 -30.44 41.31
C PRO A 5 19.30 -31.76 40.67
N VAL A 6 18.05 -31.83 40.19
CA VAL A 6 17.57 -32.95 39.37
C VAL A 6 17.24 -32.45 37.97
N VAL A 7 17.68 -33.28 37.03
CA VAL A 7 17.79 -33.13 35.58
C VAL A 7 16.44 -32.92 34.88
N ALA A 8 16.55 -32.23 33.75
CA ALA A 8 15.57 -31.98 32.70
C ALA A 8 14.56 -33.10 32.40
N ALA A 9 13.33 -32.70 32.07
CA ALA A 9 12.47 -33.40 31.11
C ALA A 9 11.61 -32.35 30.39
N ALA A 10 11.98 -32.06 29.14
CA ALA A 10 11.09 -31.38 28.20
C ALA A 10 9.97 -32.36 27.83
N ALA A 11 8.74 -32.06 28.23
CA ALA A 11 7.56 -32.77 27.78
C ALA A 11 6.63 -31.77 27.11
N ALA A 12 6.61 -31.80 25.77
CA ALA A 12 5.63 -31.10 24.97
C ALA A 12 4.24 -31.65 25.30
N MET A 13 3.33 -30.80 25.76
CA MET A 13 1.92 -31.15 25.93
C MET A 13 1.08 -30.34 24.96
N ALA A 14 0.48 -31.06 24.01
CA ALA A 14 -0.48 -30.57 23.05
C ALA A 14 -1.74 -30.10 23.78
N ILE A 15 -2.04 -28.82 23.64
CA ILE A 15 -3.21 -28.14 24.21
C ILE A 15 -4.35 -28.21 23.18
N TRP A 16 -5.41 -28.95 23.53
CA TRP A 16 -6.74 -28.80 22.91
C TRP A 16 -7.28 -27.39 23.24
N GLY A 17 -7.73 -26.65 22.21
CA GLY A 17 -8.25 -25.27 22.31
C GLY A 17 -9.45 -25.12 23.27
N ALA A 18 -9.78 -23.93 23.77
CA ALA A 18 -9.91 -22.69 23.02
C ALA A 18 -9.01 -21.57 23.55
N ALA A 19 -8.17 -21.08 22.63
CA ALA A 19 -7.53 -19.80 22.72
C ALA A 19 -8.61 -18.70 22.66
N PHE A 20 -8.78 -17.95 23.73
CA PHE A 20 -9.12 -16.54 23.60
C PHE A 20 -7.83 -15.88 23.13
N SER A 21 -7.61 -15.90 21.82
CA SER A 21 -6.60 -15.05 21.20
C SER A 21 -7.05 -13.62 21.42
N VAL A 22 -6.58 -13.01 22.50
CA VAL A 22 -6.27 -11.58 22.41
C VAL A 22 -5.04 -11.54 21.52
N ASP A 23 -5.27 -11.40 20.22
CA ASP A 23 -4.19 -10.93 19.38
C ASP A 23 -3.80 -9.58 20.02
N PRO A 24 -2.55 -9.38 20.48
CA PRO A 24 -2.06 -8.02 20.44
C PRO A 24 -2.32 -7.62 19.00
N VAL A 25 -3.11 -6.56 18.80
CA VAL A 25 -3.06 -5.79 17.57
C VAL A 25 -1.60 -5.34 17.50
N LEU A 26 -0.77 -6.24 16.98
CA LEU A 26 0.44 -5.94 16.27
C LEU A 26 -0.03 -4.82 15.39
N LEU A 27 0.57 -3.68 15.66
CA LEU A 27 0.48 -2.43 14.94
C LEU A 27 0.61 -2.71 13.44
N ALA A 28 -0.47 -3.22 12.83
CA ALA A 28 -0.71 -3.11 11.42
C ALA A 28 -0.80 -1.61 11.24
N ASP A 29 0.20 -1.07 10.55
CA ASP A 29 0.15 0.28 10.03
C ASP A 29 -1.28 0.50 9.50
N PRO A 30 -2.01 1.53 9.97
CA PRO A 30 -3.29 1.84 9.37
C PRO A 30 -3.03 1.92 7.86
N PRO A 31 -3.84 1.28 6.99
CA PRO A 31 -3.61 1.36 5.55
C PRO A 31 -3.40 2.83 5.25
N ASP A 32 -2.15 3.10 4.86
CA ASP A 32 -1.57 4.41 4.69
C ASP A 32 -2.66 5.30 4.12
N ILE A 33 -3.08 6.26 4.96
CA ILE A 33 -4.14 7.19 4.65
C ILE A 33 -3.91 7.59 3.20
N ASN A 34 -4.91 7.21 2.39
CA ASN A 34 -5.07 7.44 0.99
C ASN A 34 -4.90 8.94 0.67
N CYS A 35 -3.66 9.43 0.73
CA CYS A 35 -3.26 10.73 0.25
C CYS A 35 -3.00 10.67 -1.25
N THR A 36 -2.88 9.46 -1.83
CA THR A 36 -2.93 9.24 -3.27
C THR A 36 -3.11 7.76 -3.53
N GLN A 37 -4.34 7.34 -3.84
CA GLN A 37 -4.61 6.08 -4.52
C GLN A 37 -4.00 6.22 -5.93
N PHE A 38 -2.68 6.11 -6.03
CA PHE A 38 -2.05 5.84 -7.30
C PHE A 38 -2.52 4.44 -7.65
N ASN A 39 -3.36 4.35 -8.69
CA ASN A 39 -3.72 3.08 -9.30
C ASN A 39 -2.45 2.22 -9.36
N GLU A 40 -2.46 1.08 -8.67
CA GLU A 40 -1.28 0.23 -8.46
C GLU A 40 -0.70 -0.28 -9.79
N ASP A 41 -1.49 -0.23 -10.86
CA ASP A 41 -1.06 -0.51 -12.23
C ASP A 41 -0.07 0.52 -12.80
N GLY A 42 0.08 1.69 -12.16
CA GLY A 42 0.97 2.78 -12.59
C GLY A 42 0.74 3.22 -14.03
N SER A 43 -0.42 2.88 -14.60
CA SER A 43 -0.79 3.11 -15.99
C SER A 43 -1.64 4.37 -16.09
N CYS A 44 -1.28 5.24 -17.04
CA CYS A 44 -2.00 6.48 -17.29
C CYS A 44 -3.35 6.18 -17.94
N TYR A 45 -4.37 7.00 -17.66
CA TYR A 45 -5.68 6.92 -18.33
C TYR A 45 -5.55 7.00 -19.86
N TRP A 46 -4.73 7.95 -20.33
CA TRP A 46 -4.34 8.06 -21.73
C TRP A 46 -3.04 7.30 -21.98
N ALA A 47 -2.87 6.65 -23.14
CA ALA A 47 -1.57 6.07 -23.47
C ALA A 47 -0.49 7.15 -23.67
N ASN A 48 -0.91 8.32 -24.17
CA ASN A 48 -0.07 9.51 -24.39
C ASN A 48 -0.94 10.76 -24.60
N CYS A 49 -0.31 11.93 -24.56
CA CYS A 49 -1.00 13.20 -24.77
C CYS A 49 -1.59 13.39 -26.18
N THR A 50 -1.08 12.70 -27.21
CA THR A 50 -1.69 12.77 -28.55
C THR A 50 -3.09 12.16 -28.52
N GLN A 51 -3.25 11.03 -27.83
CA GLN A 51 -4.55 10.41 -27.63
C GLN A 51 -5.48 11.30 -26.80
N ALA A 52 -5.00 11.88 -25.70
CA ALA A 52 -5.78 12.80 -24.88
C ALA A 52 -6.32 13.98 -25.71
N LYS A 53 -5.42 14.66 -26.45
CA LYS A 53 -5.76 15.80 -27.30
C LYS A 53 -6.71 15.43 -28.44
N ALA A 54 -6.56 14.25 -29.03
CA ALA A 54 -7.49 13.74 -30.05
C ALA A 54 -8.91 13.52 -29.50
N ASN A 55 -9.04 13.26 -28.20
CA ASN A 55 -10.32 13.17 -27.49
C ASN A 55 -10.78 14.51 -26.91
N GLY A 56 -10.04 15.61 -27.17
CA GLY A 56 -10.37 16.94 -26.66
C GLY A 56 -9.95 17.20 -25.22
N GLU A 57 -9.15 16.31 -24.63
CA GLU A 57 -8.59 16.52 -23.30
C GLU A 57 -7.17 17.09 -23.38
N CYS A 58 -7.03 18.31 -22.90
CA CYS A 58 -5.74 18.97 -22.68
C CYS A 58 -5.80 19.80 -21.40
N ASN A 59 -4.65 20.27 -20.92
CA ASN A 59 -4.52 21.04 -19.66
C ASN A 59 -5.09 20.25 -18.46
N ILE A 60 -4.70 18.99 -18.34
CA ILE A 60 -5.18 18.06 -17.32
C ILE A 60 -4.45 18.37 -16.02
N ARG A 61 -5.14 18.97 -15.06
CA ARG A 61 -4.59 19.35 -13.75
C ARG A 61 -4.34 18.15 -12.84
N ASP A 62 -3.29 18.26 -12.03
CA ASP A 62 -3.04 17.41 -10.88
C ASP A 62 -4.29 17.32 -10.00
N GLY A 63 -4.67 16.09 -9.63
CA GLY A 63 -5.94 15.77 -8.96
C GLY A 63 -7.11 15.40 -9.87
N SER A 64 -6.98 15.53 -11.20
CA SER A 64 -7.93 14.93 -12.14
C SER A 64 -7.77 13.40 -12.19
N ALA A 65 -8.87 12.68 -12.38
CA ALA A 65 -8.82 11.24 -12.64
C ALA A 65 -8.03 10.88 -13.90
N HIS A 66 -7.88 11.82 -14.83
CA HIS A 66 -7.14 11.62 -16.08
C HIS A 66 -5.71 12.17 -16.02
N TYR A 67 -5.32 12.75 -14.87
CA TYR A 67 -3.95 13.21 -14.69
C TYR A 67 -3.01 12.02 -14.58
N CYS A 68 -1.88 12.12 -15.25
CA CYS A 68 -0.80 11.15 -15.10
C CYS A 68 0.54 11.87 -14.96
N PRO A 69 1.32 11.61 -13.88
CA PRO A 69 2.64 12.21 -13.71
C PRO A 69 3.62 11.86 -14.84
N LYS A 70 3.45 10.73 -15.52
CA LYS A 70 4.28 10.37 -16.68
C LYS A 70 4.01 11.25 -17.91
N GLN A 71 2.88 11.97 -17.93
CA GLN A 71 2.46 12.84 -19.03
C GLN A 71 2.72 14.33 -18.74
N ASP A 72 2.93 14.67 -17.48
CA ASP A 72 3.47 15.95 -17.03
C ASP A 72 4.99 15.87 -17.05
N ARG A 73 5.60 16.32 -18.15
CA ARG A 73 7.05 16.15 -18.41
C ARG A 73 7.89 17.06 -17.51
N ASP A 74 7.38 18.25 -17.23
CA ASP A 74 8.02 19.31 -16.48
C ASP A 74 7.63 19.32 -15.00
N GLY A 75 6.60 18.58 -14.61
CA GLY A 75 6.20 18.37 -13.22
C GLY A 75 5.56 19.61 -12.62
N ASP A 76 4.88 20.42 -13.42
CA ASP A 76 4.24 21.66 -12.99
C ASP A 76 2.80 21.45 -12.49
N GLY A 77 2.29 20.22 -12.60
CA GLY A 77 0.94 19.82 -12.24
C GLY A 77 -0.07 19.98 -13.38
N LEU A 78 0.38 20.16 -14.63
CA LEU A 78 -0.46 20.22 -15.83
C LEU A 78 0.02 19.19 -16.87
N ALA A 79 -0.68 18.06 -16.93
CA ALA A 79 -0.44 17.08 -17.97
C ALA A 79 -1.09 17.48 -19.30
N CYS A 80 -0.42 17.14 -20.40
CA CYS A 80 -0.95 17.24 -21.77
C CYS A 80 -1.50 18.63 -22.14
N GLU A 81 -0.74 19.69 -21.83
CA GLU A 81 -1.08 21.08 -22.16
C GLU A 81 -1.42 21.29 -23.64
N CYS A 82 -2.37 22.18 -23.91
CA CYS A 82 -2.60 22.76 -25.23
C CYS A 82 -1.60 23.91 -25.43
#